data_AF-A0AA87FAK7-F1
#
_entry.id   AF-A0AA87FAK7-F1
#
_cell.length_a   1.000
_cell.length_b   1.000
_cell.length_c   1.000
_cell.angle_alpha   90.00
_cell.angle_beta   90.00
_cell.angle_gamma   90.00
#
_symmetry.space_group_name_H-M   'P 1'
#
loop_
_entity.id
_entity.type
_entity.pdbx_description
1 polymer ?
#
loop_
_entity_poly.entity_id
_entity_poly.type
_entity_poly.pdbx_seq_one_letter_code
_entity_poly.pdbx_strand_id
1 'polypeptide(L)'
;MEQDGFFDKPDRITFEEVYKIWLEHYKNTVKASTYARQKAQADLHIIPAFGACYVDKISLPMCQKQAQEWFKGYKKYANFIGMTKMVLDFAVNLGYIHDNPMKKIIKPRKSSEVDEEEKKKENFYSREDLQKFLDCVAKEDKEEIACIFRLLAFTGMRKSEVLALRWKDLDFFTSRLSVSQIVAYGENNSIVYQTPKTKKSKRTITLDSITVSILKKWEKTRQFLNFPQRVKPTDLVFPAETGNAHSFDYINYNLRCILKKYDLPYITPHGFRHTHCSLLFEDGASIKEVQERLGHEDIKTTDM
;
A
#
# COMPACT_ATOMS: atom_id res chain seq x y z
N MET A 1 -53.93 -11.74 4.25
CA MET A 1 -53.20 -12.22 3.06
C MET A 1 -51.87 -11.48 3.06
N GLU A 2 -50.90 -12.04 3.79
CA GLU A 2 -49.52 -11.55 3.77
C GLU A 2 -48.91 -11.96 2.43
N GLN A 3 -48.35 -11.00 1.71
CA GLN A 3 -47.53 -11.27 0.53
C GLN A 3 -46.17 -11.77 1.03
N ASP A 4 -45.96 -13.08 0.94
CA ASP A 4 -44.64 -13.69 1.07
C ASP A 4 -43.72 -13.12 -0.01
N GLY A 5 -42.84 -12.21 0.41
CA GLY A 5 -41.74 -11.66 -0.39
C GLY A 5 -40.64 -12.69 -0.59
N PHE A 6 -40.94 -13.81 -1.25
CA PHE A 6 -39.92 -14.71 -1.75
C PHE A 6 -39.16 -13.97 -2.86
N PHE A 7 -37.89 -13.66 -2.62
CA PHE A 7 -36.98 -13.27 -3.68
C PHE A 7 -36.93 -14.43 -4.68
N ASP A 8 -37.56 -14.25 -5.84
CA ASP A 8 -37.60 -15.24 -6.90
C ASP A 8 -36.18 -15.39 -7.45
N LYS A 9 -35.50 -16.47 -7.05
CA LYS A 9 -34.12 -16.75 -7.44
C LYS A 9 -34.15 -17.31 -8.86
N PRO A 10 -33.52 -16.65 -9.85
CA PRO A 10 -33.49 -17.19 -11.21
C PRO A 10 -32.77 -18.54 -11.24
N ASP A 11 -33.24 -19.46 -12.08
CA ASP A 11 -32.67 -20.81 -12.22
C ASP A 11 -31.18 -20.80 -12.57
N ARG A 12 -30.73 -19.76 -13.29
CA ARG A 12 -29.34 -19.60 -13.73
C ARG A 12 -28.89 -18.17 -13.55
N ILE A 13 -27.63 -18.00 -13.17
CA ILE A 13 -27.00 -16.69 -12.94
C ILE A 13 -25.60 -16.70 -13.55
N THR A 14 -25.20 -15.57 -14.12
CA THR A 14 -23.85 -15.37 -14.66
C THR A 14 -22.86 -15.07 -13.54
N PHE A 15 -21.58 -15.31 -13.82
CA PHE A 15 -20.51 -14.96 -12.87
C PHE A 15 -20.49 -13.47 -12.56
N GLU A 16 -20.74 -12.61 -13.55
CA GLU A 16 -20.75 -11.16 -13.34
C GLU A 16 -21.88 -10.72 -12.40
N GLU A 17 -23.06 -11.31 -12.52
CA GLU A 17 -24.18 -11.04 -11.61
C GLU A 17 -23.86 -11.49 -10.18
N VAL A 18 -23.33 -12.70 -9.99
CA VAL A 18 -22.86 -13.16 -8.66
C VAL A 18 -21.78 -12.23 -8.11
N TYR A 19 -20.82 -11.83 -8.95
CA TYR A 19 -19.74 -10.93 -8.57
C TYR A 19 -20.29 -9.58 -8.08
N LYS A 20 -21.27 -8.98 -8.78
CA LYS A 20 -21.89 -7.71 -8.37
C LYS A 20 -22.55 -7.82 -6.99
N ILE A 21 -23.32 -8.88 -6.76
CA ILE A 21 -23.97 -9.13 -5.45
C ILE A 21 -22.89 -9.33 -4.37
N TRP A 22 -21.90 -10.19 -4.64
CA TRP A 22 -20.80 -10.45 -3.71
C TRP A 22 -20.03 -9.17 -3.38
N LEU A 23 -19.80 -8.30 -4.37
CA LEU A 23 -19.00 -7.09 -4.24
C LEU A 23 -19.65 -6.08 -3.27
N GLU A 24 -20.98 -5.96 -3.28
CA GLU A 24 -21.74 -5.11 -2.33
C GLU A 24 -21.50 -5.55 -0.87
N HIS A 25 -21.50 -6.86 -0.61
CA HIS A 25 -21.17 -7.39 0.72
C HIS A 25 -19.69 -7.25 1.05
N TYR A 26 -18.82 -7.57 0.09
CA TYR A 26 -17.36 -7.57 0.26
C TYR A 26 -16.83 -6.19 0.65
N LYS A 27 -17.42 -5.10 0.13
CA LYS A 27 -17.06 -3.71 0.47
C LYS A 27 -17.03 -3.44 1.97
N ASN A 28 -17.91 -4.08 2.74
CA ASN A 28 -18.02 -3.89 4.19
C ASN A 28 -17.07 -4.81 5.00
N THR A 29 -16.40 -5.76 4.34
CA THR A 29 -15.49 -6.71 5.00
C THR A 29 -14.03 -6.27 4.98
N VAL A 30 -13.68 -5.28 4.14
CA VAL A 30 -12.31 -4.82 3.94
C VAL A 30 -12.20 -3.30 3.93
N LYS A 31 -10.98 -2.78 4.12
CA LYS A 31 -10.73 -1.34 3.98
C LYS A 31 -10.98 -0.88 2.54
N ALA A 32 -11.42 0.37 2.36
CA ALA A 32 -11.77 0.93 1.05
C ALA A 32 -10.65 0.80 0.01
N SER A 33 -9.38 0.80 0.43
CA SER A 33 -8.24 0.62 -0.48
C SER A 33 -8.03 -0.82 -0.94
N THR A 34 -8.37 -1.78 -0.08
CA THR A 34 -8.39 -3.20 -0.47
C THR A 34 -9.56 -3.45 -1.41
N TYR A 35 -10.74 -2.91 -1.09
CA TYR A 35 -11.92 -2.99 -1.95
C TYR A 35 -11.62 -2.44 -3.36
N ALA A 36 -11.19 -1.18 -3.46
CA ALA A 36 -10.92 -0.52 -4.73
C ALA A 36 -9.91 -1.28 -5.59
N ARG A 37 -8.81 -1.74 -4.99
CA ARG A 37 -7.79 -2.53 -5.67
C ARG A 37 -8.33 -3.86 -6.17
N GLN A 38 -9.08 -4.58 -5.34
CA GLN A 38 -9.62 -5.90 -5.70
C GLN A 38 -10.68 -5.78 -6.80
N LYS A 39 -11.57 -4.78 -6.70
CA LYS A 39 -12.54 -4.44 -7.74
C LYS A 39 -11.84 -4.15 -9.08
N ALA A 40 -10.86 -3.24 -9.09
CA ALA A 40 -10.15 -2.89 -10.32
C ALA A 40 -9.43 -4.10 -10.96
N GLN A 41 -8.85 -4.99 -10.16
CA GLN A 41 -8.20 -6.20 -10.67
C GLN A 41 -9.21 -7.24 -11.18
N ALA A 42 -10.36 -7.39 -10.53
CA ALA A 42 -11.42 -8.29 -10.97
C ALA A 42 -12.04 -7.79 -12.28
N ASP A 43 -12.40 -6.51 -12.36
CA ASP A 43 -12.99 -5.89 -13.54
C ASP A 43 -12.05 -5.99 -14.76
N LEU A 44 -10.73 -5.88 -14.55
CA LEU A 44 -9.74 -5.94 -15.63
C LEU A 44 -9.36 -7.37 -16.06
N HIS A 45 -9.39 -8.35 -15.15
CA HIS A 45 -8.79 -9.68 -15.42
C HIS A 45 -9.72 -10.88 -15.20
N ILE A 46 -10.74 -10.75 -14.35
CA ILE A 46 -11.65 -11.86 -14.00
C ILE A 46 -12.95 -11.75 -14.78
N ILE A 47 -13.55 -10.57 -14.83
CA ILE A 47 -14.81 -10.34 -15.55
C ILE A 47 -14.66 -10.63 -17.04
N PRO A 48 -13.58 -10.23 -17.73
CA PRO A 48 -13.38 -10.62 -19.12
C PRO A 48 -13.26 -12.14 -19.34
N ALA A 49 -12.79 -12.89 -18.33
CA ALA A 49 -12.59 -14.34 -18.43
C ALA A 49 -13.84 -15.16 -18.11
N PHE A 50 -14.63 -14.73 -17.11
CA PHE A 50 -15.76 -15.52 -16.59
C PHE A 50 -17.09 -14.80 -16.60
N GLY A 51 -17.13 -13.47 -16.77
CA GLY A 51 -18.30 -12.62 -16.50
C GLY A 51 -19.58 -13.10 -17.18
N ALA A 52 -19.50 -13.40 -18.48
CA ALA A 52 -20.63 -13.88 -19.28
C ALA A 52 -20.96 -15.37 -19.08
N CYS A 53 -20.13 -16.14 -18.38
CA CYS A 53 -20.39 -17.56 -18.14
C CYS A 53 -21.44 -17.73 -17.04
N TYR A 54 -22.42 -18.59 -17.27
CA TYR A 54 -23.27 -19.08 -16.18
C TYR A 54 -22.44 -19.90 -15.19
N VAL A 55 -22.64 -19.66 -13.89
CA VAL A 55 -21.81 -20.28 -12.84
C VAL A 55 -21.92 -21.81 -12.83
N ASP A 56 -23.06 -22.36 -13.22
CA ASP A 56 -23.32 -23.80 -13.35
C ASP A 56 -22.58 -24.46 -14.54
N LYS A 57 -22.03 -23.66 -15.46
CA LYS A 57 -21.20 -24.13 -16.59
C LYS A 57 -19.72 -23.88 -16.42
N ILE A 58 -19.32 -23.16 -15.37
CA ILE A 58 -17.91 -23.00 -15.04
C ILE A 58 -17.39 -24.36 -14.55
N SER A 59 -16.50 -24.97 -15.31
CA SER A 59 -15.95 -26.30 -15.04
C SER A 59 -14.50 -26.24 -14.55
N LEU A 60 -14.04 -27.29 -13.89
CA LEU A 60 -12.64 -27.40 -13.47
C LEU A 60 -11.64 -27.23 -14.64
N PRO A 61 -11.83 -27.84 -15.82
CA PRO A 61 -10.96 -27.59 -16.97
C PRO A 61 -10.89 -26.12 -17.39
N MET A 62 -12.02 -25.38 -17.36
CA MET A 62 -12.03 -23.95 -17.65
C MET A 62 -11.22 -23.16 -16.61
N CYS A 63 -11.42 -23.45 -15.32
CA CYS A 63 -10.65 -22.83 -14.24
C CYS A 63 -9.14 -23.11 -14.37
N GLN A 64 -8.76 -24.35 -14.67
CA GLN A 64 -7.37 -24.76 -14.84
C GLN A 64 -6.71 -24.04 -16.02
N LYS A 65 -7.40 -23.96 -17.16
CA LYS A 65 -6.94 -23.23 -18.35
C LYS A 65 -6.72 -21.75 -18.02
N GLN A 66 -7.71 -21.09 -17.42
CA GLN A 66 -7.61 -19.67 -17.11
C GLN A 66 -6.52 -19.37 -16.08
N ALA A 67 -6.36 -20.22 -15.06
CA ALA A 67 -5.29 -20.10 -14.08
C ALA A 67 -3.91 -20.18 -14.74
N GLN A 68 -3.73 -21.03 -15.76
CA GLN A 68 -2.49 -21.14 -16.53
C GLN A 68 -2.23 -19.90 -17.40
N GLU A 69 -3.25 -19.31 -18.00
CA GLU A 69 -3.13 -18.06 -18.76
C GLU A 69 -2.71 -16.91 -17.85
N TRP A 70 -3.38 -16.75 -16.69
CA TRP A 70 -3.01 -15.73 -15.74
C TRP A 70 -1.59 -15.92 -15.21
N PHE A 71 -1.19 -17.16 -14.95
CA PHE A 71 0.16 -17.50 -14.51
C PHE A 71 1.23 -17.06 -15.50
N LYS A 72 0.99 -17.25 -16.81
CA LYS A 72 1.92 -16.83 -17.87
C LYS A 72 1.98 -15.31 -17.99
N GLY A 73 0.85 -14.62 -17.91
CA GLY A 73 0.76 -13.18 -18.18
C GLY A 73 1.07 -12.27 -16.99
N TYR A 74 0.91 -12.74 -15.75
CA TYR A 74 0.87 -11.83 -14.59
C TYR A 74 1.66 -12.32 -13.38
N LYS A 75 2.48 -11.43 -12.79
CA LYS A 75 3.20 -11.71 -11.53
C LYS A 75 2.24 -11.97 -10.36
N LYS A 76 1.07 -11.33 -10.35
CA LYS A 76 0.05 -11.42 -9.28
C LYS A 76 -1.13 -12.35 -9.59
N TYR A 77 -0.97 -13.30 -10.51
CA TYR A 77 -2.03 -14.25 -10.93
C TYR A 77 -2.76 -14.94 -9.77
N ALA A 78 -2.06 -15.21 -8.66
CA ALA A 78 -2.63 -15.83 -7.48
C ALA A 78 -3.78 -15.04 -6.85
N ASN A 79 -3.77 -13.71 -6.97
CA ASN A 79 -4.87 -12.87 -6.49
C ASN A 79 -6.13 -13.07 -7.33
N PHE A 80 -5.98 -13.27 -8.63
CA PHE A 80 -7.11 -13.48 -9.54
C PHE A 80 -7.82 -14.79 -9.20
N ILE A 81 -7.03 -15.87 -9.07
CA ILE A 81 -7.51 -17.17 -8.59
C ILE A 81 -8.23 -17.04 -7.24
N GLY A 82 -7.63 -16.32 -6.29
CA GLY A 82 -8.21 -16.11 -4.95
C GLY A 82 -9.57 -15.40 -5.00
N MET A 83 -9.71 -14.36 -5.81
CA MET A 83 -10.98 -13.63 -5.95
C MET A 83 -12.03 -14.46 -6.69
N THR A 84 -11.67 -15.13 -7.79
CA THR A 84 -12.62 -16.02 -8.49
C THR A 84 -13.13 -17.12 -7.57
N LYS A 85 -12.25 -17.69 -6.74
CA LYS A 85 -12.64 -18.64 -5.70
C LYS A 85 -13.67 -18.05 -4.75
N MET A 86 -13.46 -16.83 -4.22
CA MET A 86 -14.42 -16.19 -3.30
C MET A 86 -15.79 -15.96 -3.93
N VAL A 87 -15.84 -15.53 -5.20
CA VAL A 87 -17.11 -15.31 -5.92
C VAL A 87 -17.85 -16.64 -6.14
N LEU A 88 -17.14 -17.71 -6.53
CA LEU A 88 -17.76 -19.03 -6.69
C LEU A 88 -18.17 -19.66 -5.36
N ASP A 89 -17.42 -19.44 -4.28
CA ASP A 89 -17.83 -19.85 -2.93
C ASP A 89 -19.12 -19.13 -2.51
N PHE A 90 -19.27 -17.87 -2.88
CA PHE A 90 -20.52 -17.12 -2.67
C PHE A 90 -21.67 -17.69 -3.51
N ALA A 91 -21.44 -18.08 -4.77
CA ALA A 91 -22.44 -18.77 -5.58
C ALA A 91 -22.89 -20.11 -4.97
N VAL A 92 -21.96 -20.87 -4.36
CA VAL A 92 -22.28 -22.10 -3.61
C VAL A 92 -23.18 -21.78 -2.42
N ASN A 93 -22.84 -20.75 -1.64
CA ASN A 93 -23.62 -20.36 -0.46
C ASN A 93 -25.04 -19.87 -0.80
N LEU A 94 -25.21 -19.21 -1.95
CA LEU A 94 -26.53 -18.84 -2.48
C LEU A 94 -27.26 -20.04 -3.13
N GLY A 95 -26.62 -21.21 -3.23
CA GLY A 95 -27.17 -22.44 -3.78
C GLY A 95 -27.31 -22.44 -5.31
N TYR A 96 -26.57 -21.62 -6.05
CA TYR A 96 -26.59 -21.66 -7.53
C TYR A 96 -25.75 -22.80 -8.10
N ILE A 97 -24.77 -23.28 -7.33
CA ILE A 97 -23.90 -24.41 -7.68
C ILE A 97 -23.62 -25.24 -6.42
N HIS A 98 -23.35 -26.53 -6.58
CA HIS A 98 -23.09 -27.44 -5.45
C HIS A 98 -21.63 -27.42 -4.98
N ASP A 99 -20.70 -27.08 -5.84
CA ASP A 99 -19.26 -27.10 -5.55
C ASP A 99 -18.51 -26.04 -6.34
N ASN A 100 -17.37 -25.59 -5.80
CA ASN A 100 -16.53 -24.58 -6.40
C ASN A 100 -15.37 -25.21 -7.22
N PRO A 101 -15.42 -25.19 -8.56
CA PRO A 101 -14.39 -25.78 -9.41
C PRO A 101 -13.01 -25.11 -9.22
N MET A 102 -12.96 -23.83 -8.86
CA MET A 102 -11.70 -23.10 -8.65
C MET A 102 -10.94 -23.60 -7.41
N LYS A 103 -11.60 -24.26 -6.45
CA LYS A 103 -10.93 -24.90 -5.30
C LYS A 103 -10.11 -26.13 -5.70
N LYS A 104 -10.44 -26.76 -6.82
CA LYS A 104 -9.88 -28.04 -7.27
C LYS A 104 -8.73 -27.90 -8.27
N ILE A 105 -8.36 -26.68 -8.65
CA ILE A 105 -7.26 -26.47 -9.60
C ILE A 105 -5.92 -26.90 -9.00
N ILE A 106 -5.03 -27.39 -9.87
CA ILE A 106 -3.62 -27.50 -9.56
C ILE A 106 -3.02 -26.12 -9.79
N LYS A 107 -2.78 -25.39 -8.71
CA LYS A 107 -2.25 -24.02 -8.79
C LYS A 107 -0.82 -24.05 -9.35
N PRO A 108 -0.56 -23.40 -10.51
CA PRO A 108 0.80 -23.27 -11.04
C PRO A 108 1.70 -22.60 -10.00
N ARG A 109 2.98 -22.98 -9.96
CA ARG A 109 3.99 -22.34 -9.12
C ARG A 109 5.06 -21.78 -10.04
N LYS A 110 5.49 -20.53 -9.80
CA LYS A 110 6.73 -20.06 -10.42
C LYS A 110 7.85 -20.76 -9.64
N SER A 111 8.74 -21.48 -10.32
CA SER A 111 9.98 -21.91 -9.67
C SER A 111 10.67 -20.64 -9.17
N SER A 112 11.16 -20.68 -7.94
CA SER A 112 11.85 -19.57 -7.29
C SER A 112 13.12 -19.13 -8.02
N GLU A 113 13.54 -19.90 -9.03
CA GLU A 113 14.82 -19.79 -9.73
C GLU A 113 14.84 -18.71 -10.84
N VAL A 114 13.68 -18.32 -11.40
CA VAL A 114 13.65 -17.36 -12.53
C VAL A 114 13.66 -15.89 -12.07
N ASP A 115 13.49 -15.62 -10.78
CA ASP A 115 13.55 -14.27 -10.18
C ASP A 115 14.81 -14.09 -9.29
N GLU A 116 15.83 -14.95 -9.42
CA GLU A 116 17.09 -14.84 -8.66
C GLU A 116 17.99 -13.72 -9.20
N GLU A 117 17.97 -13.40 -10.50
CA GLU A 117 18.75 -12.30 -11.07
C GLU A 117 18.22 -10.90 -10.67
N GLU A 118 16.92 -10.78 -10.32
CA GLU A 118 16.35 -9.55 -9.72
C GLU A 118 16.55 -9.50 -8.18
N LYS A 119 16.83 -10.63 -7.54
CA LYS A 119 17.17 -10.70 -6.11
C LYS A 119 18.64 -10.38 -5.89
N LYS A 120 18.91 -9.08 -5.68
CA LYS A 120 19.99 -8.45 -4.88
C LYS A 120 20.59 -7.23 -5.57
N LYS A 121 19.74 -6.27 -5.95
CA LYS A 121 20.12 -4.90 -5.58
C LYS A 121 19.64 -4.74 -4.15
N GLU A 122 20.59 -4.65 -3.21
CA GLU A 122 20.29 -4.34 -1.82
C GLU A 122 19.42 -3.08 -1.81
N ASN A 123 18.12 -3.24 -1.51
CA ASN A 123 17.16 -2.15 -1.48
C ASN A 123 17.24 -1.45 -0.12
N PHE A 124 18.46 -1.11 0.29
CA PHE A 124 18.79 -0.32 1.46
C PHE A 124 20.17 0.31 1.21
N TYR A 125 20.51 1.30 2.02
CA TYR A 125 21.80 1.99 1.94
C TYR A 125 22.65 1.65 3.14
N SER A 126 23.96 1.64 2.91
CA SER A 126 24.97 1.82 3.95
C SER A 126 24.81 3.21 4.60
N ARG A 127 25.50 3.44 5.72
CA ARG A 127 25.57 4.77 6.36
C ARG A 127 26.13 5.81 5.40
N GLU A 128 27.18 5.44 4.67
CA GLU A 128 27.87 6.31 3.71
C GLU A 128 26.98 6.67 2.54
N ASP A 129 26.26 5.71 1.96
CA ASP A 129 25.38 5.97 0.82
C ASP A 129 24.12 6.75 1.23
N LEU A 130 23.61 6.54 2.45
CA LEU A 130 22.56 7.36 3.00
C LEU A 130 23.03 8.81 3.19
N GLN A 131 24.23 9.03 3.72
CA GLN A 131 24.78 10.37 3.90
C GLN A 131 24.96 11.07 2.55
N LYS A 132 25.58 10.40 1.56
CA LYS A 132 25.72 10.93 0.19
C LYS A 132 24.36 11.31 -0.40
N PHE A 133 23.36 10.46 -0.24
CA PHE A 133 22.01 10.74 -0.73
C PHE A 133 21.41 11.99 -0.09
N LEU A 134 21.53 12.15 1.23
CA LEU A 134 21.01 13.32 1.94
C LEU A 134 21.74 14.62 1.54
N ASP A 135 23.05 14.55 1.31
CA ASP A 135 23.85 15.68 0.82
C ASP A 135 23.42 16.09 -0.59
N CYS A 136 23.11 15.12 -1.46
CA CYS A 136 22.55 15.37 -2.78
C CYS A 136 21.14 15.98 -2.73
N VAL A 137 20.28 15.49 -1.83
CA VAL A 137 18.94 16.06 -1.62
C VAL A 137 19.03 17.52 -1.15
N ALA A 138 19.98 17.85 -0.27
CA ALA A 138 20.20 19.22 0.20
C ALA A 138 20.58 20.21 -0.93
N LYS A 139 21.12 19.71 -2.06
CA LYS A 139 21.48 20.52 -3.24
C LYS A 139 20.30 20.79 -4.20
N GLU A 140 19.16 20.11 -4.03
CA GLU A 140 18.02 20.24 -4.95
C GLU A 140 17.20 21.54 -4.79
N ASP A 141 17.50 22.36 -3.78
CA ASP A 141 16.73 23.56 -3.41
C ASP A 141 15.21 23.29 -3.29
N LYS A 142 14.87 22.11 -2.76
CA LYS A 142 13.49 21.64 -2.55
C LYS A 142 13.31 21.23 -1.11
N GLU A 143 12.98 22.20 -0.25
CA GLU A 143 12.86 21.99 1.20
C GLU A 143 11.85 20.89 1.57
N GLU A 144 10.72 20.83 0.86
CA GLU A 144 9.71 19.80 1.07
C GLU A 144 10.28 18.39 0.85
N ILE A 145 10.99 18.22 -0.26
CA ILE A 145 11.60 16.94 -0.64
C ILE A 145 12.71 16.55 0.33
N ALA A 146 13.52 17.52 0.77
CA ALA A 146 14.51 17.31 1.82
C ALA A 146 13.88 16.83 3.13
N CYS A 147 12.76 17.44 3.53
CA CYS A 147 12.02 17.06 4.72
C CYS A 147 11.41 15.65 4.60
N ILE A 148 10.79 15.32 3.45
CA ILE A 148 10.22 13.99 3.18
C ILE A 148 11.29 12.91 3.30
N PHE A 149 12.44 13.08 2.63
CA PHE A 149 13.49 12.07 2.65
C PHE A 149 14.20 11.98 4.00
N ARG A 150 14.35 13.09 4.74
CA ARG A 150 14.80 13.08 6.13
C ARG A 150 13.89 12.22 6.99
N LEU A 151 12.57 12.42 6.90
CA LEU A 151 11.61 11.62 7.66
C LEU A 151 11.70 10.14 7.29
N LEU A 152 11.70 9.80 6.00
CA LEU A 152 11.81 8.40 5.56
C LEU A 152 13.06 7.71 6.14
N ALA A 153 14.21 8.39 6.12
CA ALA A 153 15.49 7.85 6.56
C ALA A 153 15.64 7.76 8.10
N PHE A 154 15.17 8.75 8.86
CA PHE A 154 15.42 8.85 10.32
C PHE A 154 14.27 8.36 11.19
N THR A 155 13.11 8.05 10.60
CA THR A 155 11.96 7.52 11.33
C THR A 155 11.53 6.12 10.86
N GLY A 156 12.03 5.68 9.70
CA GLY A 156 11.60 4.45 9.05
C GLY A 156 10.11 4.44 8.68
N MET A 157 9.44 5.60 8.66
CA MET A 157 8.03 5.68 8.27
C MET A 157 7.80 5.19 6.85
N ARG A 158 6.62 4.61 6.59
CA ARG A 158 6.21 4.28 5.23
C ARG A 158 5.83 5.56 4.49
N LYS A 159 6.04 5.62 3.17
CA LYS A 159 5.67 6.79 2.37
C LYS A 159 4.19 7.20 2.51
N SER A 160 3.28 6.23 2.67
CA SER A 160 1.86 6.50 2.92
C SER A 160 1.60 7.14 4.28
N GLU A 161 2.44 6.88 5.28
CA GLU A 161 2.39 7.50 6.61
C GLU A 161 2.93 8.94 6.53
N VAL A 162 4.06 9.15 5.84
CA VAL A 162 4.66 10.47 5.63
C VAL A 162 3.69 11.41 4.92
N LEU A 163 3.05 10.95 3.83
CA LEU A 163 2.06 11.74 3.08
C LEU A 163 0.75 12.01 3.85
N ALA A 164 0.49 11.26 4.92
CA ALA A 164 -0.69 11.45 5.77
C ALA A 164 -0.43 12.34 6.98
N LEU A 165 0.84 12.66 7.25
CA LEU A 165 1.26 13.35 8.45
C LEU A 165 0.61 14.74 8.52
N ARG A 166 0.11 15.12 9.69
CA ARG A 166 -0.46 16.46 9.94
C ARG A 166 0.36 17.20 10.97
N TRP A 167 0.29 18.53 10.98
CA TRP A 167 1.02 19.33 11.98
C TRP A 167 0.64 18.97 13.41
N LYS A 168 -0.64 18.66 13.67
CA LYS A 168 -1.10 18.18 14.99
C LYS A 168 -0.46 16.86 15.45
N ASP A 169 0.14 16.09 14.54
CA ASP A 169 0.81 14.84 14.86
C ASP A 169 2.27 15.07 15.31
N LEU A 170 2.77 16.32 15.23
CA LEU A 170 4.11 16.73 15.62
C LEU A 170 4.08 17.52 16.93
N ASP A 171 4.76 17.00 17.95
CA ASP A 171 5.02 17.70 19.19
C ASP A 171 6.50 18.13 19.23
N PHE A 172 6.75 19.40 18.91
CA PHE A 172 8.09 19.97 18.92
C PHE A 172 8.65 20.26 20.32
N PHE A 173 7.81 20.27 21.37
CA PHE A 173 8.27 20.43 22.74
C PHE A 173 8.89 19.13 23.24
N THR A 174 8.22 18.00 22.99
CA THR A 174 8.75 16.67 23.36
C THR A 174 9.57 16.00 22.27
N SER A 175 9.73 16.65 21.10
CA SER A 175 10.41 16.10 19.92
C SER A 175 9.85 14.73 19.50
N ARG A 176 8.52 14.64 19.40
CA ARG A 176 7.80 13.40 19.10
C ARG A 176 6.88 13.56 17.89
N LEU A 177 6.77 12.49 17.12
CA LEU A 177 5.88 12.36 15.97
C LEU A 177 4.92 11.20 16.20
N SER A 178 3.62 11.42 16.05
CA SER A 178 2.58 10.40 16.15
C SER A 178 2.19 9.87 14.78
N VAL A 179 2.43 8.58 14.53
CA VAL A 179 1.95 7.91 13.31
C VAL A 179 0.57 7.36 13.59
N SER A 180 -0.47 8.04 13.11
CA SER A 180 -1.86 7.70 13.42
C SER A 180 -2.74 7.41 12.20
N GLN A 181 -2.29 7.80 11.00
CA GLN A 181 -3.03 7.73 9.74
C GLN A 181 -2.12 7.35 8.56
N ILE A 182 -2.73 6.88 7.48
CA ILE A 182 -2.08 6.66 6.19
C ILE A 182 -2.93 7.26 5.06
N VAL A 183 -2.26 7.64 3.98
CA VAL A 183 -2.88 7.86 2.67
C VAL A 183 -3.04 6.51 2.00
N ALA A 184 -4.21 6.28 1.41
CA ALA A 184 -4.49 5.13 0.58
C ALA A 184 -5.35 5.55 -0.63
N TYR A 185 -5.37 4.72 -1.67
CA TYR A 185 -6.24 4.95 -2.83
C TYR A 185 -7.57 4.21 -2.66
N GLY A 186 -8.66 4.95 -2.77
CA GLY A 186 -10.02 4.42 -2.90
C GLY A 186 -10.39 4.17 -4.35
N GLU A 187 -11.68 4.03 -4.61
CA GLU A 187 -12.20 3.89 -5.98
C GLU A 187 -11.82 5.11 -6.83
N ASN A 188 -11.65 4.90 -8.14
CA ASN A 188 -11.30 5.94 -9.10
C ASN A 188 -10.04 6.74 -8.72
N ASN A 189 -9.08 6.08 -8.06
CA ASN A 189 -7.83 6.69 -7.56
C ASN A 189 -8.05 7.87 -6.59
N SER A 190 -9.22 7.94 -5.94
CA SER A 190 -9.48 8.92 -4.90
C SER A 190 -8.53 8.76 -3.71
N ILE A 191 -8.07 9.89 -3.14
CA ILE A 191 -7.25 9.89 -1.94
C ILE A 191 -8.14 9.67 -0.73
N VAL A 192 -7.81 8.67 0.09
CA VAL A 192 -8.53 8.34 1.32
C VAL A 192 -7.55 8.29 2.48
N TYR A 193 -7.90 8.93 3.59
CA TYR A 193 -7.16 8.84 4.85
C TYR A 193 -7.74 7.70 5.68
N GLN A 194 -6.90 6.77 6.12
CA GLN A 194 -7.32 5.60 6.88
C GLN A 194 -6.43 5.42 8.10
N THR A 195 -6.94 4.74 9.12
CA THR A 195 -6.08 4.23 10.20
C THR A 195 -5.13 3.17 9.63
N PRO A 196 -3.91 3.02 10.19
CA PRO A 196 -3.01 1.95 9.81
C PRO A 196 -3.67 0.56 9.91
N LYS A 197 -3.13 -0.42 9.17
CA LYS A 197 -3.71 -1.78 9.10
C LYS A 197 -3.83 -2.43 10.48
N THR A 198 -2.91 -2.11 11.39
CA THR A 198 -2.75 -2.81 12.65
C THR A 198 -2.65 -1.85 13.84
N LYS A 199 -2.99 -2.32 15.05
CA LYS A 199 -2.88 -1.50 16.27
C LYS A 199 -1.43 -1.06 16.50
N LYS A 200 -0.46 -1.97 16.35
CA LYS A 200 0.98 -1.67 16.49
C LYS A 200 1.53 -0.67 15.45
N SER A 201 0.84 -0.50 14.32
CA SER A 201 1.24 0.52 13.34
C SER A 201 0.96 1.94 13.83
N LYS A 202 0.06 2.12 14.82
CA LYS A 202 -0.07 3.38 15.56
C LYS A 202 1.05 3.45 16.59
N ARG A 203 1.95 4.43 16.44
CA ARG A 203 3.16 4.52 17.25
C ARG A 203 3.63 5.97 17.36
N THR A 204 4.42 6.23 18.40
CA THR A 204 5.09 7.51 18.59
C THR A 204 6.58 7.34 18.36
N ILE A 205 7.17 8.25 17.59
CA ILE A 205 8.54 8.22 17.11
C ILE A 205 9.23 9.46 17.69
N THR A 206 10.28 9.27 18.48
CA THR A 206 11.20 10.34 18.89
C THR A 206 11.99 10.85 17.68
N LEU A 207 12.19 12.16 17.62
CA LEU A 207 12.91 12.84 16.54
C LEU A 207 14.22 13.40 17.08
N ASP A 208 15.28 13.29 16.28
CA ASP A 208 16.54 13.98 16.55
C ASP A 208 16.42 15.49 16.31
N SER A 209 17.31 16.27 16.91
CA SER A 209 17.29 17.73 16.87
C SER A 209 17.41 18.30 15.45
N ILE A 210 18.12 17.61 14.54
CA ILE A 210 18.27 18.03 13.15
C ILE A 210 16.95 17.81 12.41
N THR A 211 16.28 16.66 12.59
CA THR A 211 14.96 16.40 12.01
C THR A 211 13.92 17.42 12.49
N VAL A 212 13.93 17.75 13.80
CA VAL A 212 13.07 18.82 14.35
C VAL A 212 13.36 20.17 13.70
N SER A 213 14.63 20.50 13.51
CA SER A 213 15.05 21.78 12.90
C SER A 213 14.62 21.87 11.44
N ILE A 214 14.75 20.78 10.67
CA ILE A 214 14.29 20.68 9.28
C ILE A 214 12.76 20.85 9.20
N LEU A 215 12.01 20.19 10.08
CA LEU A 215 10.55 20.31 10.14
C LEU A 215 10.09 21.73 10.47
N LYS A 216 10.73 22.39 11.45
CA LYS A 216 10.43 23.79 11.81
C LYS A 216 10.77 24.76 10.69
N LYS A 217 11.87 24.51 9.95
CA LYS A 217 12.21 25.32 8.77
C LYS A 217 11.14 25.17 7.69
N TRP A 218 10.76 23.93 7.38
CA TRP A 218 9.70 23.62 6.42
C TRP A 218 8.37 24.28 6.80
N GLU A 219 7.98 24.20 8.08
CA GLU A 219 6.76 24.84 8.59
C GLU A 219 6.71 26.35 8.27
N LYS A 220 7.83 27.05 8.45
CA LYS A 220 7.95 28.49 8.15
C LYS A 220 7.87 28.75 6.65
N THR A 221 8.66 28.05 5.84
CA THR A 221 8.69 28.24 4.38
C THR A 221 7.32 27.98 3.76
N ARG A 222 6.62 26.95 4.25
CA ARG A 222 5.30 26.58 3.75
C ARG A 222 4.24 27.67 3.97
N GLN A 223 4.37 28.52 4.99
CA GLN A 223 3.42 29.62 5.23
C GLN A 223 3.39 30.64 4.08
N PHE A 224 4.46 30.72 3.30
CA PHE A 224 4.57 31.61 2.14
C PHE A 224 4.11 30.95 0.83
N LEU A 225 3.79 29.65 0.85
CA LEU A 225 3.21 28.97 -0.29
C LEU A 225 1.70 29.27 -0.33
N ASN A 226 1.24 29.86 -1.45
CA ASN A 226 -0.15 30.18 -1.68
C ASN A 226 -0.99 28.91 -1.87
N PHE A 227 -1.39 28.27 -0.77
CA PHE A 227 -2.39 27.21 -0.82
C PHE A 227 -3.80 27.83 -0.88
N PRO A 228 -4.58 27.58 -1.94
CA PRO A 228 -5.85 28.28 -2.19
C PRO A 228 -6.96 28.00 -1.16
N GLN A 229 -6.72 27.14 -0.17
CA GLN A 229 -7.65 26.93 0.94
C GLN A 229 -6.94 27.02 2.29
N ARG A 230 -7.49 27.89 3.13
CA ARG A 230 -6.99 28.35 4.43
C ARG A 230 -6.46 27.21 5.30
N VAL A 231 -5.29 27.47 5.89
CA VAL A 231 -4.60 26.62 6.84
C VAL A 231 -5.54 26.21 7.97
N LYS A 232 -5.89 24.91 8.06
CA LYS A 232 -6.63 24.36 9.20
C LYS A 232 -5.62 23.81 10.22
N PRO A 233 -5.95 23.78 11.53
CA PRO A 233 -5.14 23.11 12.55
C PRO A 233 -4.91 21.60 12.31
N THR A 234 -5.61 21.02 11.33
CA THR A 234 -5.49 19.61 10.91
C THR A 234 -4.78 19.45 9.58
N ASP A 235 -4.10 20.48 9.08
CA ASP A 235 -3.42 20.45 7.79
C ASP A 235 -2.34 19.39 7.69
N LEU A 236 -2.22 18.83 6.49
CA LEU A 236 -1.14 17.92 6.12
C LEU A 236 0.19 18.65 6.20
N VAL A 237 1.27 17.98 6.61
CA VAL A 237 2.63 18.52 6.56
C VAL A 237 3.09 18.71 5.10
N PHE A 238 2.68 17.83 4.20
CA PHE A 238 3.03 17.83 2.77
C PHE A 238 1.78 17.83 1.88
N PRO A 239 1.08 18.98 1.74
CA PRO A 239 -0.07 19.10 0.86
C PRO A 239 0.36 19.39 -0.58
N ALA A 240 -0.30 18.75 -1.54
CA ALA A 240 -0.26 19.17 -2.93
C ALA A 240 -0.99 20.51 -3.11
N GLU A 241 -0.85 21.14 -4.28
CA GLU A 241 -1.52 22.41 -4.62
C GLU A 241 -3.06 22.36 -4.45
N THR A 242 -3.64 21.16 -4.60
CA THR A 242 -5.08 20.92 -4.38
C THR A 242 -5.51 20.95 -2.91
N GLY A 243 -4.56 21.00 -1.97
CA GLY A 243 -4.78 20.87 -0.52
C GLY A 243 -4.89 19.43 -0.01
N ASN A 244 -4.95 18.44 -0.91
CA ASN A 244 -4.89 17.03 -0.56
C ASN A 244 -3.45 16.51 -0.48
N ALA A 245 -3.25 15.30 0.04
CA ALA A 245 -1.94 14.67 0.02
C ALA A 245 -1.42 14.49 -1.43
N HIS A 246 -0.10 14.49 -1.59
CA HIS A 246 0.48 14.08 -2.86
C HIS A 246 0.13 12.63 -3.22
N SER A 247 0.18 12.32 -4.51
CA SER A 247 0.18 10.94 -4.97
C SER A 247 1.44 10.19 -4.49
N PHE A 248 1.39 8.86 -4.43
CA PHE A 248 2.57 8.06 -4.12
C PHE A 248 3.69 8.24 -5.15
N ASP A 249 3.33 8.61 -6.37
CA ASP A 249 4.29 8.84 -7.44
C ASP A 249 5.08 10.12 -7.27
N TYR A 250 4.60 11.08 -6.47
CA TYR A 250 5.37 12.27 -6.14
C TYR A 250 6.72 11.92 -5.48
N ILE A 251 6.70 11.06 -4.45
CA ILE A 251 7.92 10.60 -3.78
C ILE A 251 8.74 9.72 -4.72
N ASN A 252 8.11 8.79 -5.44
CA ASN A 252 8.80 7.89 -6.37
C ASN A 252 9.54 8.67 -7.48
N TYR A 253 8.88 9.70 -8.04
CA TYR A 253 9.40 10.52 -9.12
C TYR A 253 10.58 11.35 -8.64
N ASN A 254 10.42 12.10 -7.54
CA ASN A 254 11.51 12.91 -6.99
C ASN A 254 12.71 12.05 -6.59
N LEU A 255 12.48 10.85 -6.02
CA LEU A 255 13.56 9.91 -5.74
C LEU A 255 14.31 9.54 -7.02
N ARG A 256 13.61 9.07 -8.06
CA ARG A 256 14.24 8.70 -9.34
C ARG A 256 15.02 9.85 -9.97
N CYS A 257 14.48 11.07 -9.92
CA CYS A 257 15.17 12.25 -10.45
C CYS A 257 16.49 12.50 -9.71
N ILE A 258 16.50 12.43 -8.38
CA ILE A 258 17.70 12.61 -7.57
C ILE A 258 18.71 11.49 -7.83
N LEU A 259 18.27 10.23 -7.83
CA LEU A 259 19.15 9.09 -8.09
C LEU A 259 19.81 9.20 -9.47
N LYS A 260 19.04 9.56 -10.50
CA LYS A 260 19.57 9.73 -11.85
C LYS A 260 20.51 10.94 -11.98
N LYS A 261 20.18 12.06 -11.34
CA LYS A 261 20.95 13.31 -11.44
C LYS A 261 22.34 13.18 -10.82
N TYR A 262 22.46 12.42 -9.73
CA TYR A 262 23.71 12.27 -8.98
C TYR A 262 24.34 10.89 -9.10
N ASP A 263 23.84 10.05 -10.01
CA ASP A 263 24.31 8.68 -10.25
C ASP A 263 24.42 7.84 -8.95
N LEU A 264 23.35 7.90 -8.14
CA LEU A 264 23.30 7.20 -6.86
C LEU A 264 22.77 5.77 -7.01
N PRO A 265 23.18 4.84 -6.12
CA PRO A 265 22.66 3.48 -6.13
C PRO A 265 21.13 3.44 -6.07
N TYR A 266 20.53 2.43 -6.70
CA TYR A 266 19.08 2.32 -6.71
C TYR A 266 18.53 2.02 -5.31
N ILE A 267 17.54 2.80 -4.89
CA ILE A 267 16.73 2.52 -3.71
C ILE A 267 15.26 2.87 -3.97
N THR A 268 14.36 2.19 -3.28
CA THR A 268 12.93 2.53 -3.25
C THR A 268 12.59 3.35 -2.00
N PRO A 269 11.41 4.02 -1.94
CA PRO A 269 10.98 4.65 -0.70
C PRO A 269 10.86 3.68 0.49
N HIS A 270 10.57 2.39 0.22
CA HIS A 270 10.57 1.37 1.26
C HIS A 270 12.00 0.99 1.67
N GLY A 271 12.96 1.14 0.77
CA GLY A 271 14.36 0.89 1.08
C GLY A 271 14.90 1.80 2.18
N PHE A 272 14.47 3.06 2.29
CA PHE A 272 14.86 3.91 3.42
C PHE A 272 14.40 3.36 4.79
N ARG A 273 13.29 2.63 4.82
CA ARG A 273 12.86 1.95 6.04
C ARG A 273 13.74 0.75 6.35
N HIS A 274 14.19 0.02 5.33
CA HIS A 274 15.18 -1.05 5.49
C HIS A 274 16.53 -0.48 5.95
N THR A 275 16.98 0.63 5.36
CA THR A 275 18.15 1.40 5.81
C THR A 275 18.01 1.79 7.29
N HIS A 276 16.89 2.39 7.69
CA HIS A 276 16.66 2.77 9.09
C HIS A 276 16.71 1.55 10.02
N CYS A 277 16.12 0.43 9.61
CA CYS A 277 16.15 -0.82 10.36
C CYS A 277 17.58 -1.35 10.53
N SER A 278 18.35 -1.44 9.44
CA SER A 278 19.75 -1.91 9.45
C SER A 278 20.61 -1.05 10.36
N LEU A 279 20.54 0.27 10.18
CA LEU A 279 21.34 1.21 10.97
C LEU A 279 21.00 1.17 12.46
N LEU A 280 19.74 0.95 12.83
CA LEU A 280 19.37 0.77 14.24
C LEU A 280 20.00 -0.49 14.84
N PHE A 281 20.03 -1.59 14.09
CA PHE A 281 20.70 -2.82 14.54
C PHE A 281 22.22 -2.65 14.62
N GLU A 282 22.83 -1.97 13.65
CA GLU A 282 24.24 -1.60 13.67
C GLU A 282 24.58 -0.73 14.88
N ASP A 283 23.67 0.17 15.28
CA ASP A 283 23.79 1.01 16.48
C ASP A 283 23.45 0.24 17.78
N GLY A 284 23.17 -1.06 17.73
CA GLY A 284 22.98 -1.95 18.88
C GLY A 284 21.56 -2.00 19.44
N ALA A 285 20.55 -1.49 18.72
CA ALA A 285 19.16 -1.57 19.15
C ALA A 285 18.68 -3.03 19.19
N SER A 286 17.87 -3.37 20.20
CA SER A 286 17.23 -4.68 20.29
C SER A 286 16.13 -4.85 19.25
N ILE A 287 15.84 -6.11 18.88
CA ILE A 287 14.73 -6.46 17.98
C ILE A 287 13.42 -5.82 18.44
N LYS A 288 13.17 -5.78 19.75
CA LYS A 288 11.95 -5.20 20.33
C LYS A 288 11.87 -3.68 20.09
N GLU A 289 12.97 -2.96 20.30
CA GLU A 289 13.02 -1.52 20.04
C GLU A 289 12.82 -1.21 18.56
N VAL A 290 13.45 -1.98 17.66
CA VAL A 290 13.26 -1.85 16.21
C VAL A 290 11.81 -2.15 15.82
N GLN A 291 11.20 -3.19 16.38
CA GLN A 291 9.79 -3.52 16.13
C GLN A 291 8.85 -2.41 16.58
N GLU A 292 9.05 -1.84 17.76
CA GLU A 292 8.25 -0.74 18.29
C GLU A 292 8.43 0.53 17.44
N ARG A 293 9.68 0.85 17.07
CA ARG A 293 10.03 1.99 16.21
C ARG A 293 9.39 1.89 14.83
N LEU A 294 9.39 0.70 14.24
CA LEU A 294 8.87 0.45 12.90
C LEU A 294 7.36 0.16 12.90
N GLY A 295 6.78 -0.30 14.01
CA GLY A 295 5.39 -0.75 14.07
C GLY A 295 5.15 -2.07 13.33
N HIS A 296 6.10 -3.00 13.41
CA HIS A 296 5.94 -4.36 12.88
C HIS A 296 5.10 -5.22 13.84
N GLU A 297 4.12 -5.95 13.29
CA GLU A 297 3.36 -6.93 14.10
C GLU A 297 4.11 -8.25 14.27
N ASP A 298 4.80 -8.68 13.22
CA ASP A 298 5.51 -9.96 13.15
C ASP A 298 7.02 -9.74 13.28
N ILE A 299 7.67 -10.62 14.07
CA ILE A 299 9.12 -10.67 14.25
C ILE A 299 9.81 -11.02 12.94
N LYS A 300 9.19 -11.87 12.11
CA LYS A 300 9.73 -12.26 10.79
C LYS A 300 9.85 -11.12 9.78
N THR A 301 9.18 -9.98 10.02
CA THR A 301 9.34 -8.78 9.18
C THR A 301 10.53 -7.91 9.62
N THR A 302 11.11 -8.22 10.78
CA THR A 302 12.15 -7.42 11.46
C THR A 302 13.50 -8.12 11.44
N ASP A 303 13.49 -9.46 11.44
CA ASP A 303 14.65 -10.28 11.08
C ASP A 303 14.80 -10.24 9.55
N MET A 304 15.53 -9.26 9.03
CA MET A 304 15.89 -9.19 7.60
C MET A 304 17.17 -9.92 7.30
#